data_AF-A0A0Q7JXZ7-F1
#
_entry.id   AF-A0A0Q7JXZ7-F1
#
_cell.length_a   1.000
_cell.length_b   1.000
_cell.length_c   1.000
_cell.angle_alpha   90.00
_cell.angle_beta   90.00
_cell.angle_gamma   90.00
#
_symmetry.space_group_name_H-M   'P 1'
#
loop_
_entity.id
_entity.type
_entity.pdbx_description
1 polymer ?
#
loop_
_entity_poly.entity_id
_entity_poly.type
_entity_poly.pdbx_seq_one_letter_code
_entity_poly.pdbx_strand_id
1 'polypeptide(L)'
;MTSQPATTSGPHVLVLTVDAFGEEVAARLAATARTTVHDVSHGTHQSLWPAADLIVLSGAREQPRIAEAIDATSFVRVRPWFPISWHGNEIHVGPVVRPGRTACFRCFTRRRDQHTRPDALVATADQPAAAPSGHARHHVAIAANLAGLAVREALTPVPGVPGPAQPARDLGASVRVFNQVTAAVAKVPVVAVDGCRRCGSRFEPAAARRAALWRRLEQELDAPPSTVPAAPALPAVAG
;
A
#
# COMPACT_ATOMS: atom_id res chain seq x y z
N MET A 1 10.74 27.09 33.96
CA MET A 1 11.00 27.10 32.52
C MET A 1 10.75 25.69 32.00
N THR A 2 9.54 25.47 31.48
CA THR A 2 9.10 24.16 31.00
C THR A 2 9.41 24.07 29.52
N SER A 3 10.51 23.39 29.19
CA SER A 3 10.94 23.20 27.80
C SER A 3 9.94 22.30 27.07
N GLN A 4 9.27 22.82 26.04
CA GLN A 4 8.49 22.02 25.10
C GLN A 4 9.43 21.04 24.36
N PRO A 5 9.03 19.78 24.15
CA PRO A 5 9.79 18.87 23.29
C PRO A 5 9.75 19.41 21.86
N ALA A 6 10.94 19.53 21.25
CA ALA A 6 11.09 19.98 19.88
C ALA A 6 10.19 19.14 18.95
N THR A 7 9.26 19.80 18.26
CA THR A 7 8.51 19.19 17.18
C THR A 7 9.51 18.75 16.11
N THR A 8 9.71 17.45 15.99
CA THR A 8 10.52 16.86 14.90
C THR A 8 9.78 17.11 13.60
N SER A 9 10.07 18.25 12.98
CA SER A 9 9.41 18.74 11.78
C SER A 9 9.91 17.95 10.58
N GLY A 10 9.08 17.04 10.08
CA GLY A 10 9.39 16.16 8.96
C GLY A 10 8.24 15.20 8.69
N PRO A 11 8.11 14.69 7.46
CA PRO A 11 7.05 13.76 7.09
C PRO A 11 7.13 12.48 7.92
N HIS A 12 5.99 12.03 8.43
CA HIS A 12 5.88 10.85 9.27
C HIS A 12 5.58 9.60 8.42
N VAL A 13 6.39 8.55 8.57
CA VAL A 13 6.22 7.27 7.86
C VAL A 13 5.69 6.20 8.81
N LEU A 14 4.59 5.56 8.46
CA LEU A 14 4.11 4.35 9.14
C LEU A 14 4.65 3.12 8.39
N VAL A 15 5.40 2.25 9.06
CA VAL A 15 5.84 0.97 8.50
C VAL A 15 5.05 -0.15 9.17
N LEU A 16 4.24 -0.86 8.37
CA LEU A 16 3.51 -2.05 8.78
C LEU A 16 4.37 -3.28 8.48
N THR A 17 4.79 -4.01 9.51
CA THR A 17 5.70 -5.17 9.37
C THR A 17 4.93 -6.48 9.49
N VAL A 18 5.27 -7.48 8.68
CA VAL A 18 4.57 -8.78 8.67
C VAL A 18 5.46 -9.95 9.07
N ASP A 19 6.78 -9.74 9.09
CA ASP A 19 7.80 -10.72 9.43
C ASP A 19 9.12 -10.04 9.84
N ALA A 20 10.11 -10.83 10.26
CA ALA A 20 11.43 -10.36 10.70
C ALA A 20 12.20 -9.59 9.62
N PHE A 21 12.01 -9.91 8.33
CA PHE A 21 12.60 -9.13 7.24
C PHE A 21 12.02 -7.71 7.23
N GLY A 22 10.69 -7.61 7.34
CA GLY A 22 9.99 -6.34 7.44
C GLY A 22 10.45 -5.50 8.63
N GLU A 23 10.64 -6.12 9.79
CA GLU A 23 11.15 -5.47 11.00
C GLU A 23 12.56 -4.89 10.80
N GLU A 24 13.49 -5.66 10.22
CA GLU A 24 14.84 -5.17 9.97
C GLU A 24 14.88 -4.05 8.92
N VAL A 25 14.02 -4.10 7.91
CA VAL A 25 13.87 -3.01 6.93
C VAL A 25 13.29 -1.77 7.62
N ALA A 26 12.29 -1.92 8.49
CA ALA A 26 11.69 -0.84 9.25
C ALA A 26 12.70 -0.16 10.17
N ALA A 27 13.55 -0.94 10.86
CA ALA A 27 14.62 -0.42 11.71
C ALA A 27 15.60 0.46 10.92
N ARG A 28 15.94 0.07 9.69
CA ARG A 28 16.81 0.86 8.80
C ARG A 28 16.13 2.13 8.29
N LEU A 29 14.84 2.08 7.98
CA LEU A 29 14.09 3.28 7.60
C LEU A 29 13.97 4.28 8.75
N ALA A 30 13.70 3.80 9.97
CA ALA A 30 13.61 4.62 11.17
C ALA A 30 14.92 5.35 11.52
N ALA A 31 16.07 4.83 11.08
CA ALA A 31 17.36 5.52 11.22
C ALA A 31 17.50 6.77 10.31
N THR A 32 16.63 6.92 9.30
CA THR A 32 16.74 7.98 8.28
C THR A 32 15.50 8.86 8.15
N ALA A 33 14.37 8.45 8.72
CA ALA A 33 13.10 9.16 8.66
C ALA A 33 12.34 9.03 9.99
N ARG A 34 11.43 9.98 10.24
CA ARG A 34 10.51 9.90 11.38
C ARG A 34 9.53 8.75 11.12
N THR A 35 9.71 7.64 11.82
CA THR A 35 8.98 6.40 11.54
C THR A 35 8.29 5.83 12.76
N THR A 36 7.03 5.41 12.59
CA THR A 36 6.33 4.50 13.53
C THR A 36 6.29 3.12 12.91
N VAL A 37 6.67 2.10 13.68
CA VAL A 37 6.60 0.70 13.27
C VAL A 37 5.41 0.06 13.94
N HIS A 38 4.60 -0.68 13.18
CA HIS A 38 3.42 -1.39 13.68
C HIS A 38 3.42 -2.81 13.15
N ASP A 39 3.49 -3.80 14.04
CA ASP A 39 3.41 -5.21 13.67
C ASP A 39 1.98 -5.60 13.27
N VAL A 40 1.86 -6.23 12.11
CA VAL A 40 0.60 -6.70 11.53
C VAL A 40 0.67 -8.19 11.15
N SER A 41 1.70 -8.90 11.61
CA SER A 41 1.93 -10.35 11.36
C SER A 41 0.74 -11.23 11.76
N HIS A 42 0.06 -10.87 12.84
CA HIS A 42 -1.14 -11.58 13.36
C HIS A 42 -2.46 -10.96 12.89
N GLY A 43 -2.40 -10.08 11.89
CA GLY A 43 -3.55 -9.30 11.43
C GLY A 43 -3.72 -7.99 12.19
N THR A 44 -4.44 -7.06 11.57
CA THR A 44 -4.68 -5.71 12.09
C THR A 44 -5.94 -5.14 11.48
N HIS A 45 -6.60 -4.22 12.19
CA HIS A 45 -7.70 -3.45 11.62
C HIS A 45 -7.22 -2.02 11.27
N GLN A 46 -7.65 -1.51 10.11
CA GLN A 46 -7.26 -0.20 9.58
C GLN A 46 -7.57 1.00 10.48
N SER A 47 -8.48 0.86 11.45
CA SER A 47 -8.76 1.89 12.46
C SER A 47 -7.67 2.02 13.52
N LEU A 48 -6.84 1.00 13.69
CA LEU A 48 -5.74 0.99 14.67
C LEU A 48 -4.46 1.62 14.12
N TRP A 49 -4.40 1.88 12.81
CA TRP A 49 -3.20 2.42 12.18
C TRP A 49 -3.04 3.92 12.48
N PRO A 50 -1.90 4.33 13.07
CA PRO A 50 -1.61 5.72 13.35
C PRO A 50 -1.68 6.60 12.09
N ALA A 51 -1.99 7.88 12.28
CA ALA A 51 -1.90 8.84 11.19
C ALA A 51 -0.44 9.02 10.72
N ALA A 52 -0.22 8.96 9.42
CA ALA A 52 1.09 9.14 8.80
C ALA A 52 0.95 9.81 7.42
N ASP A 53 2.04 10.41 6.96
CA ASP A 53 2.13 11.03 5.64
C ASP A 53 2.39 10.00 4.54
N LEU A 54 2.93 8.83 4.91
CA LEU A 54 3.23 7.71 4.02
C LEU A 54 3.07 6.39 4.78
N ILE A 55 2.51 5.37 4.11
CA ILE A 55 2.42 4.00 4.65
C ILE A 55 3.33 3.08 3.85
N VAL A 56 4.12 2.24 4.53
CA VAL A 56 4.98 1.21 3.92
C VAL A 56 4.55 -0.14 4.47
N LEU A 57 4.21 -1.09 3.60
CA LEU A 57 4.01 -2.48 4.00
C LEU A 57 5.33 -3.22 3.78
N SER A 58 5.91 -3.81 4.81
CA SER A 58 7.22 -4.45 4.72
C SER A 58 7.16 -5.91 5.15
N GLY A 59 7.53 -6.80 4.23
CA GLY A 59 7.60 -8.24 4.46
C GLY A 59 8.44 -8.94 3.41
N ALA A 60 8.89 -10.16 3.70
CA ALA A 60 9.48 -11.04 2.70
C ALA A 60 8.39 -11.60 1.77
N ARG A 61 7.19 -11.88 2.28
CA ARG A 61 6.08 -12.40 1.46
C ARG A 61 5.08 -11.31 1.13
N GLU A 62 4.39 -11.50 0.00
CA GLU A 62 3.23 -10.67 -0.29
C GLU A 62 2.11 -10.94 0.69
N GLN A 63 1.41 -9.87 1.07
CA GLN A 63 0.22 -9.93 1.91
C GLN A 63 -0.95 -9.28 1.18
N PRO A 64 -1.57 -9.96 0.19
CA PRO A 64 -2.56 -9.34 -0.70
C PRO A 64 -3.75 -8.72 0.05
N ARG A 65 -4.21 -9.36 1.13
CA ARG A 65 -5.33 -8.86 1.95
C ARG A 65 -4.98 -7.57 2.69
N ILE A 66 -3.78 -7.51 3.28
CA ILE A 66 -3.29 -6.31 3.98
C ILE A 66 -3.03 -5.20 2.96
N ALA A 67 -2.38 -5.52 1.85
CA ALA A 67 -2.11 -4.60 0.75
C ALA A 67 -3.41 -3.96 0.19
N GLU A 68 -4.47 -4.74 -0.01
CA GLU A 68 -5.77 -4.21 -0.46
C GLU A 68 -6.41 -3.28 0.60
N ALA A 69 -6.32 -3.63 1.88
CA ALA A 69 -6.81 -2.79 2.98
C ALA A 69 -6.04 -1.47 3.08
N ILE A 70 -4.71 -1.50 2.90
CA ILE A 70 -3.88 -0.29 2.83
C ILE A 70 -4.25 0.54 1.60
N ASP A 71 -4.43 -0.08 0.42
CA ASP A 71 -4.80 0.66 -0.79
C ASP A 71 -6.16 1.36 -0.64
N ALA A 72 -7.13 0.68 -0.01
CA ALA A 72 -8.44 1.24 0.26
C ALA A 72 -8.37 2.43 1.22
N THR A 73 -7.69 2.24 2.36
CA THR A 73 -7.52 3.26 3.39
C THR A 73 -6.72 4.45 2.88
N SER A 74 -5.63 4.19 2.15
CA SER A 74 -4.78 5.20 1.52
C SER A 74 -5.57 6.05 0.53
N PHE A 75 -6.46 5.43 -0.26
CA PHE A 75 -7.29 6.16 -1.21
C PHE A 75 -8.26 7.12 -0.51
N VAL A 76 -8.89 6.67 0.58
CA VAL A 76 -9.79 7.51 1.40
C VAL A 76 -9.02 8.64 2.09
N ARG A 77 -7.85 8.34 2.68
CA ARG A 77 -7.03 9.32 3.41
C ARG A 77 -6.16 10.20 2.51
N VAL A 78 -6.16 9.95 1.20
CA VAL A 78 -5.28 10.59 0.21
C VAL A 78 -3.81 10.50 0.63
N ARG A 79 -3.40 9.34 1.13
CA ARG A 79 -2.01 9.09 1.57
C ARG A 79 -1.29 8.17 0.60
N PRO A 80 -0.05 8.49 0.20
CA PRO A 80 0.75 7.58 -0.59
C PRO A 80 1.10 6.34 0.22
N TRP A 81 1.34 5.25 -0.49
CA TRP A 81 1.83 4.01 0.12
C TRP A 81 2.59 3.14 -0.87
N PHE A 82 3.38 2.19 -0.36
CA PHE A 82 3.95 1.13 -1.19
C PHE A 82 4.28 -0.13 -0.37
N PRO A 83 4.25 -1.32 -0.99
CA PRO A 83 4.75 -2.54 -0.38
C PRO A 83 6.23 -2.79 -0.71
N ILE A 84 6.86 -3.59 0.15
CA ILE A 84 8.17 -4.21 -0.02
C ILE A 84 7.93 -5.71 0.11
N SER A 85 8.38 -6.46 -0.87
CA SER A 85 8.23 -7.92 -0.91
C SER A 85 9.42 -8.58 -1.61
N TRP A 86 9.57 -9.87 -1.39
CA TRP A 86 10.59 -10.70 -2.00
C TRP A 86 9.93 -11.79 -2.85
N HIS A 87 10.26 -11.81 -4.14
CA HIS A 87 9.80 -12.79 -5.12
C HIS A 87 10.96 -13.61 -5.68
N GLY A 88 11.14 -14.85 -5.20
CA GLY A 88 12.19 -15.74 -5.70
C GLY A 88 13.59 -15.14 -5.49
N ASN A 89 14.25 -14.69 -6.55
CA ASN A 89 15.55 -13.99 -6.52
C ASN A 89 15.42 -12.46 -6.63
N GLU A 90 14.22 -11.90 -6.51
CA GLU A 90 13.98 -10.48 -6.71
C GLU A 90 13.43 -9.79 -5.46
N ILE A 91 13.95 -8.60 -5.16
CA ILE A 91 13.39 -7.70 -4.14
C ILE A 91 12.57 -6.64 -4.87
N HIS A 92 11.29 -6.53 -4.53
CA HIS A 92 10.35 -5.60 -5.12
C HIS A 92 10.01 -4.51 -4.10
N VAL A 93 10.18 -3.25 -4.51
CA VAL A 93 9.77 -2.06 -3.75
C VAL A 93 8.82 -1.23 -4.60
N GLY A 94 7.55 -1.26 -4.25
CA GLY A 94 6.47 -0.67 -5.03
C GLY A 94 5.36 -1.67 -5.32
N PRO A 95 4.27 -1.22 -5.94
CA PRO A 95 4.13 0.07 -6.60
C PRO A 95 4.09 1.26 -5.64
N VAL A 96 4.75 2.35 -5.98
CA VAL A 96 4.58 3.65 -5.29
C VAL A 96 3.24 4.24 -5.68
N VAL A 97 2.22 3.99 -4.86
CA VAL A 97 0.86 4.45 -5.08
C VAL A 97 0.69 5.84 -4.47
N ARG A 98 0.27 6.80 -5.28
CA ARG A 98 -0.17 8.14 -4.88
C ARG A 98 -1.64 8.30 -5.28
N PRO A 99 -2.58 8.19 -4.33
CA PRO A 99 -4.01 8.28 -4.63
C PRO A 99 -4.37 9.52 -5.44
N GLY A 100 -5.20 9.34 -6.47
CA GLY A 100 -5.60 10.43 -7.38
C GLY A 100 -4.50 10.93 -8.34
N ARG A 101 -3.33 10.27 -8.38
CA ARG A 101 -2.20 10.63 -9.26
C ARG A 101 -1.67 9.44 -10.06
N THR A 102 -1.31 8.34 -9.40
CA THR A 102 -0.74 7.16 -10.05
C THR A 102 -1.78 6.06 -10.27
N ALA A 103 -1.36 4.95 -10.88
CA ALA A 103 -2.10 3.70 -10.80
C ALA A 103 -2.19 3.23 -9.33
N CYS A 104 -3.32 2.62 -8.97
CA CYS A 104 -3.50 1.98 -7.66
C CYS A 104 -2.92 0.56 -7.64
N PHE A 105 -2.84 -0.04 -6.46
CA PHE A 105 -2.33 -1.40 -6.29
C PHE A 105 -3.18 -2.46 -7.02
N ARG A 106 -4.49 -2.23 -7.18
CA ARG A 106 -5.35 -3.11 -8.00
C ARG A 106 -4.98 -3.09 -9.48
N CYS A 107 -4.56 -1.94 -10.01
CA CYS A 107 -4.08 -1.85 -11.39
C CYS A 107 -2.76 -2.62 -11.56
N PHE A 108 -1.85 -2.52 -10.58
CA PHE A 108 -0.62 -3.30 -10.54
C PHE A 108 -0.91 -4.81 -10.54
N THR A 109 -1.70 -5.27 -9.59
CA THR A 109 -2.03 -6.69 -9.41
C THR A 109 -2.66 -7.26 -10.68
N ARG A 110 -3.68 -6.60 -11.25
CA ARG A 110 -4.31 -7.03 -12.50
C ARG A 110 -3.34 -7.19 -13.67
N ARG A 111 -2.40 -6.26 -13.83
CA ARG A 111 -1.40 -6.31 -14.90
C ARG A 111 -0.37 -7.39 -14.66
N ARG A 112 0.08 -7.54 -13.42
CA ARG A 112 1.01 -8.61 -13.05
C ARG A 112 0.38 -9.98 -13.29
N ASP A 113 -0.89 -10.16 -12.92
CA ASP A 113 -1.59 -11.43 -13.08
C ASP A 113 -1.78 -11.80 -14.56
N GLN A 114 -1.90 -10.81 -15.47
CA GLN A 114 -1.90 -11.03 -16.92
C GLN A 114 -0.55 -11.54 -17.46
N HIS A 115 0.55 -11.25 -16.77
CA HIS A 115 1.90 -11.68 -17.13
C HIS A 115 2.36 -12.92 -16.36
N THR A 116 1.63 -13.32 -15.32
CA THR A 116 1.93 -14.51 -14.51
C THR A 116 1.25 -15.72 -15.15
N ARG A 117 2.02 -16.78 -15.44
CA ARG A 117 1.44 -18.02 -15.98
C ARG A 117 0.45 -18.59 -14.96
N PRO A 118 -0.73 -19.09 -15.39
CA PRO A 118 -1.76 -19.64 -14.49
C PRO A 118 -1.23 -20.73 -13.56
N ASP A 119 -0.25 -21.53 -14.00
CA ASP A 119 0.36 -22.62 -13.22
C ASP A 119 1.18 -22.12 -12.01
N ALA A 120 1.67 -20.87 -12.04
CA ALA A 120 2.45 -20.27 -10.96
C ALA A 120 1.58 -19.73 -9.81
N LEU A 121 0.30 -19.45 -10.09
CA LEU A 121 -0.66 -18.96 -9.09
C LEU A 121 -1.15 -20.08 -8.15
N VAL A 122 -1.22 -21.32 -8.65
CA VAL A 122 -1.63 -22.49 -7.85
C VAL A 122 -0.55 -22.86 -6.83
N ALA A 123 0.73 -22.74 -7.19
CA ALA A 123 1.86 -23.09 -6.32
C ALA A 123 2.09 -22.10 -5.16
N THR A 124 1.48 -20.92 -5.18
CA THR A 124 1.66 -19.87 -4.15
C THR A 124 0.51 -19.79 -3.15
N ALA A 125 -0.67 -20.34 -3.48
CA ALA A 125 -1.85 -20.30 -2.61
C ALA A 125 -1.80 -21.32 -1.45
N ASP A 126 -1.11 -22.45 -1.64
CA ASP A 126 -1.09 -23.59 -0.70
C ASP A 126 0.24 -23.80 0.04
N GLN A 127 1.18 -22.84 -0.02
CA GLN A 127 2.43 -23.00 0.74
C GLN A 127 2.19 -22.78 2.23
N PRO A 128 2.54 -23.75 3.10
CA PRO A 128 2.44 -23.60 4.55
C PRO A 128 3.24 -22.38 5.02
N ALA A 129 2.75 -21.71 6.06
CA ALA A 129 3.28 -20.46 6.63
C ALA A 129 4.78 -20.49 7.02
N ALA A 130 5.39 -21.67 7.07
CA ALA A 130 6.75 -21.92 7.52
C ALA A 130 7.67 -22.41 6.37
N ALA A 131 7.83 -21.64 5.30
CA ALA A 131 9.03 -21.79 4.47
C ALA A 131 10.24 -21.18 5.22
N PRO A 132 11.44 -21.80 5.17
CA PRO A 132 12.59 -21.38 5.99
C PRO A 132 12.86 -19.89 5.81
N SER A 133 12.62 -19.13 6.88
CA SER A 133 12.82 -17.70 6.95
C SER A 133 14.30 -17.43 7.18
N GLY A 134 15.01 -17.04 6.12
CA GLY A 134 16.37 -16.57 6.23
C GLY A 134 16.63 -15.50 5.18
N HIS A 135 16.68 -14.24 5.61
CA HIS A 135 17.18 -13.14 4.78
C HIS A 135 18.62 -12.84 5.16
N ALA A 136 19.45 -12.58 4.16
CA ALA A 136 20.80 -12.09 4.41
C ALA A 136 20.77 -10.59 4.73
N ARG A 137 21.74 -10.13 5.53
CA ARG A 137 21.86 -8.71 5.92
C ARG A 137 21.89 -7.76 4.72
N HIS A 138 22.47 -8.20 3.60
CA HIS A 138 22.56 -7.41 2.38
C HIS A 138 21.22 -7.27 1.67
N HIS A 139 20.32 -8.28 1.72
CA HIS A 139 18.96 -8.16 1.17
C HIS A 139 18.18 -7.04 1.87
N VAL A 140 18.22 -7.03 3.20
CA VAL A 140 17.58 -5.97 3.99
C VAL A 140 18.20 -4.61 3.66
N ALA A 141 19.52 -4.55 3.38
CA ALA A 141 20.20 -3.29 3.12
C ALA A 141 19.76 -2.73 1.77
N ILE A 142 19.67 -3.59 0.75
CA ILE A 142 19.18 -3.26 -0.58
C ILE A 142 17.71 -2.81 -0.51
N ALA A 143 16.86 -3.60 0.16
CA ALA A 143 15.44 -3.28 0.33
C ALA A 143 15.24 -1.93 1.02
N ALA A 144 15.94 -1.67 2.13
CA ALA A 144 15.84 -0.40 2.84
C ALA A 144 16.31 0.80 2.00
N ASN A 145 17.37 0.66 1.20
CA ASN A 145 17.85 1.73 0.33
C ASN A 145 16.89 2.02 -0.83
N LEU A 146 16.34 0.98 -1.46
CA LEU A 146 15.30 1.11 -2.48
C LEU A 146 14.01 1.71 -1.89
N ALA A 147 13.64 1.31 -0.67
CA ALA A 147 12.55 1.91 0.08
C ALA A 147 12.80 3.39 0.36
N GLY A 148 14.01 3.78 0.76
CA GLY A 148 14.38 5.20 0.91
C GLY A 148 14.21 6.01 -0.38
N LEU A 149 14.55 5.44 -1.55
CA LEU A 149 14.27 6.06 -2.85
C LEU A 149 12.76 6.19 -3.12
N ALA A 150 11.98 5.17 -2.76
CA ALA A 150 10.53 5.18 -2.91
C ALA A 150 9.84 6.17 -1.94
N VAL A 151 10.34 6.31 -0.70
CA VAL A 151 9.90 7.31 0.28
C VAL A 151 10.09 8.71 -0.30
N ARG A 152 11.27 9.00 -0.86
CA ARG A 152 11.53 10.28 -1.52
C ARG A 152 10.55 10.51 -2.67
N GLU A 153 10.40 9.55 -3.58
CA GLU A 153 9.46 9.65 -4.71
C GLU A 153 8.00 9.88 -4.26
N ALA A 154 7.57 9.21 -3.19
CA ALA A 154 6.22 9.34 -2.66
C ALA A 154 5.95 10.73 -2.06
N LEU A 155 6.96 11.30 -1.40
CA LEU A 155 6.86 12.55 -0.63
C LEU A 155 7.31 13.79 -1.40
N THR A 156 8.02 13.65 -2.53
CA THR A 156 8.44 14.79 -3.35
C THR A 156 7.20 15.59 -3.83
N PRO A 157 7.11 16.88 -3.47
CA PRO A 157 6.13 17.78 -4.06
C PRO A 157 6.40 17.93 -5.56
N VAL A 158 5.36 17.89 -6.38
CA VAL A 158 5.53 18.11 -7.83
C VAL A 158 5.46 19.64 -8.07
N PRO A 159 6.47 20.25 -8.71
CA PRO A 159 6.45 21.68 -9.02
C PRO A 159 5.25 22.08 -9.88
N GLY A 160 4.61 23.22 -9.58
CA GLY A 160 3.55 23.80 -10.40
C GLY A 160 2.10 23.47 -10.00
N VAL A 161 1.87 22.78 -8.87
CA VAL A 161 0.51 22.51 -8.36
C VAL A 161 0.39 22.98 -6.90
N PRO A 162 -0.25 24.13 -6.63
CA PRO A 162 -0.65 24.50 -5.28
C PRO A 162 -1.95 23.76 -4.90
N GLY A 163 -1.91 22.97 -3.81
CA GLY A 163 -3.09 22.34 -3.21
C GLY A 163 -3.44 20.91 -3.69
N PRO A 164 -4.43 20.26 -3.06
CA PRO A 164 -4.70 18.83 -3.21
C PRO A 164 -5.49 18.47 -4.48
N ALA A 165 -5.27 19.10 -5.65
CA ALA A 165 -5.94 18.67 -6.88
C ALA A 165 -5.40 19.37 -8.14
N GLN A 166 -4.35 18.82 -8.74
CA GLN A 166 -4.18 18.82 -10.19
C GLN A 166 -3.28 17.64 -10.59
N PRO A 167 -3.67 16.84 -11.60
CA PRO A 167 -2.97 15.61 -11.94
C PRO A 167 -1.69 15.95 -12.69
N ALA A 168 -0.58 16.05 -11.97
CA ALA A 168 0.71 15.74 -12.56
C ALA A 168 0.56 14.37 -13.23
N ARG A 169 0.70 14.35 -14.57
CA ARG A 169 0.51 13.18 -15.42
C ARG A 169 1.70 12.23 -15.29
N ASP A 170 2.06 11.85 -14.07
CA ASP A 170 2.90 10.69 -13.85
C ASP A 170 2.01 9.47 -14.15
N LEU A 171 2.09 8.98 -15.39
CA LEU A 171 1.16 7.99 -15.95
C LEU A 171 1.21 6.64 -15.23
N GLY A 172 2.21 6.39 -14.38
CA GLY A 172 2.29 5.16 -13.64
C GLY A 172 2.82 5.28 -12.22
N ALA A 173 2.34 4.37 -11.37
CA ALA A 173 3.08 4.02 -10.16
C ALA A 173 4.38 3.34 -10.59
N SER A 174 5.38 3.26 -9.73
CA SER A 174 6.64 2.61 -10.07
C SER A 174 6.99 1.48 -9.11
N VAL A 175 7.54 0.41 -9.65
CA VAL A 175 8.11 -0.70 -8.89
C VAL A 175 9.61 -0.70 -9.15
N ARG A 176 10.41 -0.67 -8.09
CA ARG A 176 11.84 -0.93 -8.17
C ARG A 176 12.07 -2.41 -7.93
N VAL A 177 12.77 -3.06 -8.85
CA VAL A 177 13.11 -4.48 -8.77
C VAL A 177 14.62 -4.59 -8.69
N PHE A 178 15.11 -5.32 -7.69
CA PHE A 178 16.50 -5.74 -7.63
C PHE A 178 16.58 -7.24 -7.82
N ASN A 179 17.32 -7.69 -8.83
CA ASN A 179 17.56 -9.10 -9.08
C ASN A 179 18.87 -9.54 -8.40
N GLN A 180 18.79 -10.50 -7.49
CA GLN A 180 19.91 -10.96 -6.66
C GLN A 180 20.94 -11.77 -7.44
N VAL A 181 20.56 -12.36 -8.58
CA VAL A 181 21.47 -13.16 -9.41
C VAL A 181 22.28 -12.27 -10.34
N THR A 182 21.62 -11.28 -10.97
CA THR A 182 22.28 -10.39 -11.94
C THR A 182 22.78 -9.09 -11.32
N ALA A 183 22.45 -8.82 -10.06
CA ALA A 183 22.64 -7.55 -9.38
C ALA A 183 22.00 -6.33 -10.11
N ALA A 184 21.10 -6.58 -11.05
CA ALA A 184 20.44 -5.52 -11.82
C ALA A 184 19.37 -4.82 -10.98
N VAL A 185 19.31 -3.49 -11.09
CA VAL A 185 18.22 -2.66 -10.56
C VAL A 185 17.41 -2.13 -11.73
N ALA A 186 16.10 -2.40 -11.73
CA ALA A 186 15.15 -1.87 -12.71
C ALA A 186 14.08 -1.02 -12.03
N LYS A 187 13.58 0.00 -12.74
CA LYS A 187 12.36 0.74 -12.38
C LYS A 187 11.30 0.45 -13.42
N VAL A 188 10.28 -0.32 -13.03
CA VAL A 188 9.20 -0.76 -13.89
C VAL A 188 7.97 0.13 -13.68
N PRO A 189 7.42 0.76 -14.74
CA PRO A 189 6.21 1.56 -14.63
C PRO A 189 4.96 0.67 -14.57
N VAL A 190 3.99 1.09 -13.75
CA VAL A 190 2.66 0.48 -13.64
C VAL A 190 1.64 1.47 -14.17
N VAL A 191 1.13 1.20 -15.37
CA VAL A 191 0.10 2.07 -15.96
C VAL A 191 -1.28 1.70 -15.39
N ALA A 192 -2.19 2.67 -15.31
CA ALA A 192 -3.55 2.40 -14.84
C ALA A 192 -4.32 1.50 -15.82
N VAL A 193 -5.29 0.76 -15.29
CA VAL A 193 -6.25 -0.01 -16.09
C VAL A 193 -7.49 0.84 -16.30
N ASP A 194 -8.01 0.86 -17.52
CA ASP A 194 -9.24 1.58 -17.86
C ASP A 194 -10.43 1.01 -17.07
N GLY A 195 -11.34 1.88 -16.64
CA GLY A 195 -12.50 1.49 -15.84
C GLY A 195 -12.16 0.95 -14.44
N CYS A 196 -10.95 1.20 -13.91
CA CYS A 196 -10.60 0.77 -12.55
C CYS A 196 -11.55 1.41 -11.51
N ARG A 197 -12.30 0.58 -10.76
CA ARG A 197 -13.24 1.08 -9.73
C ARG A 197 -12.58 1.84 -8.57
N ARG A 198 -11.26 1.71 -8.39
CA ARG A 198 -10.50 2.41 -7.34
C ARG A 198 -9.97 3.75 -7.85
N CYS A 199 -9.13 3.75 -8.89
CA CYS A 199 -8.47 4.97 -9.37
C CYS A 199 -9.05 5.56 -10.67
N GLY A 200 -10.02 4.91 -11.31
CA GLY A 200 -10.54 5.30 -12.63
C GLY A 200 -11.24 6.66 -12.64
N SER A 201 -11.85 7.05 -11.51
CA SER A 201 -12.45 8.37 -11.36
C SER A 201 -11.46 9.52 -11.56
N ARG A 202 -10.13 9.28 -11.48
CA ARG A 202 -9.14 10.34 -11.74
C ARG A 202 -9.13 10.85 -13.18
N PHE A 203 -9.58 10.02 -14.12
CA PHE A 203 -9.63 10.35 -15.55
C PHE A 203 -10.93 11.07 -15.94
N GLU A 204 -11.95 10.99 -15.10
CA GLU A 204 -13.21 11.68 -15.31
C GLU A 204 -13.06 13.20 -15.10
N PRO A 205 -13.65 14.03 -15.98
CA PRO A 205 -13.72 15.47 -15.76
C PRO A 205 -14.33 15.79 -14.38
N ALA A 206 -13.86 16.85 -13.72
CA ALA A 206 -14.32 17.20 -12.37
C ALA A 206 -15.85 17.41 -12.27
N ALA A 207 -16.48 17.88 -13.35
CA ALA A 207 -17.93 17.98 -13.46
C ALA A 207 -18.61 16.60 -13.48
N ALA A 208 -18.12 15.66 -14.30
CA ALA A 208 -18.63 14.30 -14.39
C ALA A 208 -18.47 13.53 -13.05
N ARG A 209 -17.34 13.73 -12.35
CA ARG A 209 -17.13 13.14 -11.00
C ARG A 209 -18.12 13.62 -9.98
N ARG A 210 -18.38 14.93 -9.93
CA ARG A 210 -19.38 15.51 -9.00
C ARG A 210 -20.78 15.00 -9.32
N ALA A 211 -21.16 14.96 -10.60
CA ALA A 211 -22.46 14.42 -11.02
C ALA A 211 -22.60 12.92 -10.70
N ALA A 212 -21.53 12.13 -10.79
CA ALA A 212 -21.54 10.71 -10.41
C ALA A 212 -21.64 10.52 -8.88
N LEU A 213 -20.94 11.35 -8.09
CA LEU A 213 -21.03 11.33 -6.64
C LEU A 213 -22.44 11.70 -6.15
N TRP A 214 -23.03 12.76 -6.72
CA TRP A 214 -24.37 13.19 -6.36
C TRP A 214 -25.42 12.11 -6.66
N ARG A 215 -25.39 11.51 -7.86
CA ARG A 215 -26.27 10.39 -8.19
C ARG A 215 -26.15 9.20 -7.23
N ARG A 216 -24.93 8.91 -6.75
CA ARG A 216 -24.71 7.82 -5.80
C ARG A 216 -25.26 8.17 -4.41
N LEU A 217 -25.06 9.41 -3.96
CA LEU A 217 -25.64 9.88 -2.69
C LEU A 217 -27.17 9.89 -2.75
N GLU A 218 -27.77 10.34 -3.86
CA GLU A 218 -29.21 10.27 -4.08
C GLU A 218 -29.70 8.81 -3.98
N GLN A 219 -29.01 7.88 -4.64
CA GLN A 219 -29.35 6.45 -4.54
C GLN A 219 -29.19 5.86 -3.13
N GLU A 220 -28.20 6.31 -2.35
CA GLU A 220 -27.98 5.87 -0.97
C GLU A 220 -28.99 6.50 0.01
N LEU A 221 -29.47 7.72 -0.28
CA LEU A 221 -30.50 8.42 0.49
C LEU A 221 -31.92 7.92 0.18
N ASP A 222 -32.19 7.58 -1.09
CA ASP A 222 -33.46 7.01 -1.55
C ASP A 222 -33.54 5.49 -1.32
N ALA A 223 -32.43 4.84 -0.96
CA ALA A 223 -32.44 3.45 -0.58
C ALA A 223 -33.27 3.27 0.70
N PRO A 224 -34.25 2.34 0.73
CA PRO A 224 -34.94 2.01 1.96
C PRO A 224 -33.90 1.54 2.99
N PRO A 225 -34.07 1.85 4.29
CA PRO A 225 -33.12 1.45 5.32
C PRO A 225 -32.91 -0.06 5.21
N SER A 226 -31.69 -0.48 4.90
CA SER A 226 -31.36 -1.90 4.79
C SER A 226 -31.75 -2.57 6.09
N THR A 227 -32.63 -3.57 6.03
CA THR A 227 -32.93 -4.41 7.18
C THR A 227 -31.61 -4.99 7.67
N VAL A 228 -31.13 -4.51 8.82
CA VAL A 228 -30.03 -5.15 9.55
C VAL A 228 -30.46 -6.61 9.75
N PRO A 229 -29.71 -7.60 9.23
CA PRO A 229 -30.05 -8.98 9.48
C PRO A 229 -30.06 -9.19 10.99
N ALA A 230 -31.18 -9.71 11.51
CA ALA A 230 -31.31 -10.03 12.92
C ALA A 230 -30.12 -10.88 13.36
N ALA A 231 -29.48 -10.48 14.46
CA ALA A 231 -28.37 -11.22 15.05
C ALA A 231 -28.78 -12.70 15.25
N PRO A 232 -27.93 -13.67 14.88
CA PRO A 232 -28.24 -15.06 15.14
C PRO A 232 -28.39 -15.27 16.65
N ALA A 233 -29.49 -15.91 17.06
CA ALA A 233 -29.75 -16.23 18.45
C ALA A 233 -28.60 -17.07 19.01
N LEU A 234 -28.05 -16.64 20.14
CA LEU A 234 -27.04 -17.40 20.89
C LEU A 234 -27.65 -18.75 21.30
N PRO A 235 -26.93 -19.88 21.14
CA PRO A 235 -27.41 -21.16 21.64
C PRO A 235 -27.52 -21.13 23.17
N ALA A 236 -28.64 -21.62 23.68
CA ALA A 236 -28.87 -21.77 25.10
C ALA A 236 -27.81 -22.72 25.70
N VAL A 237 -27.12 -22.24 26.73
CA VAL A 237 -26.23 -23.06 27.55
C VAL A 237 -27.12 -23.99 28.37
N ALA A 238 -27.09 -25.29 28.05
CA ALA A 238 -27.66 -26.31 28.92
C ALA A 238 -26.73 -26.50 30.13
N GLY A 239 -27.33 -26.55 31.33
CA GLY A 239 -26.64 -26.75 32.60
C GLY A 239 -26.09 -28.16 32.80
#